data_AF-A0A2D7PH31-F1
#
_entry.id   AF-A0A2D7PH31-F1
#
_cell.length_a   1.000
_cell.length_b   1.000
_cell.length_c   1.000
_cell.angle_alpha   90.00
_cell.angle_beta   90.00
_cell.angle_gamma   90.00
#
_symmetry.space_group_name_H-M   'P 1'
#
loop_
_entity.id
_entity.type
_entity.pdbx_description
1 polymer ?
#
loop_
_entity_poly.entity_id
_entity_poly.type
_entity_poly.pdbx_seq_one_letter_code
_entity_poly.pdbx_strand_id
1 'polypeptide(L)'
;MARYASGKKAWGYSDRSGFRYRLRDMIKEWNGLKVGVDEYEAKHPQLEPNYPGPDPTALYEPRPDSRTEVSVENLLGLNPFLSGSSGSAVITVIEKSHGRSTSDTVRFRDTVGFDGFTSAVLNNASGYSITKVSDDTYTFTASSGTATTGNLRGGGNKATSGPVTLEK
;
A
#
# COMPACT_ATOMS: atom_id res chain seq x y z
N MET A 1 -31.61 10.22 44.01
CA MET A 1 -32.10 10.10 42.61
C MET A 1 -33.61 9.90 42.65
N ALA A 2 -34.39 10.75 41.95
CA ALA A 2 -35.83 10.56 41.83
C ALA A 2 -36.13 9.34 40.93
N ARG A 3 -37.10 8.52 41.31
CA ARG A 3 -37.53 7.32 40.56
C ARG A 3 -38.96 7.55 40.05
N TYR A 4 -39.23 7.13 38.82
CA TYR A 4 -40.60 7.09 38.31
C TYR A 4 -41.44 6.04 39.04
N ALA A 5 -42.76 6.25 39.08
CA ALA A 5 -43.69 5.28 39.63
C ALA A 5 -43.64 3.95 38.86
N SER A 6 -43.75 2.83 39.58
CA SER A 6 -43.57 1.48 39.02
C SER A 6 -44.69 0.99 38.09
N GLY A 7 -45.78 1.76 37.95
CA GLY A 7 -46.86 1.44 37.00
C GLY A 7 -47.60 0.13 37.25
N LYS A 8 -47.51 -0.47 38.46
CA LYS A 8 -48.07 -1.81 38.77
C LYS A 8 -49.55 -2.01 38.38
N LYS A 9 -50.36 -0.94 38.47
CA LYS A 9 -51.78 -0.95 38.08
C LYS A 9 -52.10 -0.08 36.86
N ALA A 10 -51.08 0.48 36.20
CA ALA A 10 -51.27 1.37 35.06
C ALA A 10 -51.69 0.59 33.81
N TRP A 11 -52.52 1.23 33.01
CA TRP A 11 -52.95 0.76 31.69
C TRP A 11 -52.32 1.66 30.63
N GLY A 12 -52.01 1.07 29.48
CA GLY A 12 -51.68 1.78 28.25
C GLY A 12 -52.57 1.30 27.12
N TYR A 13 -52.63 2.09 26.05
CA TYR A 13 -53.34 1.75 24.83
C TYR A 13 -52.30 1.46 23.74
N SER A 14 -52.51 0.40 22.96
CA SER A 14 -51.64 0.12 21.81
C SER A 14 -51.75 1.24 20.79
N ASP A 15 -50.60 1.72 20.31
CA ASP A 15 -50.55 2.75 19.27
C ASP A 15 -51.01 2.24 17.89
N ARG A 16 -51.12 0.92 17.70
CA ARG A 16 -51.53 0.29 16.43
C ARG A 16 -53.03 -0.02 16.40
N SER A 17 -53.56 -0.62 17.46
CA SER A 17 -54.96 -1.09 17.52
C SER A 17 -55.87 -0.28 18.44
N GLY A 18 -55.30 0.51 19.35
CA GLY A 18 -56.04 1.18 20.43
C GLY A 18 -56.50 0.24 21.56
N PHE A 19 -56.17 -1.06 21.53
CA PHE A 19 -56.55 -1.98 22.60
C PHE A 19 -55.84 -1.69 23.93
N ARG A 20 -56.51 -1.99 25.04
CA ARG A 20 -56.02 -1.71 26.38
C ARG A 20 -55.16 -2.85 26.91
N TYR A 21 -53.90 -2.56 27.18
CA TYR A 21 -52.93 -3.48 27.77
C TYR A 21 -52.40 -2.95 29.11
N ARG A 22 -51.90 -3.85 29.96
CA ARG A 22 -51.15 -3.45 31.15
C ARG A 22 -49.86 -2.75 30.68
N LEU A 23 -49.56 -1.58 31.22
CA LEU A 23 -48.43 -0.76 30.76
C LEU A 23 -47.07 -1.48 30.88
N ARG A 24 -46.96 -2.41 31.83
CA ARG A 24 -45.80 -3.28 32.06
C ARG A 24 -45.60 -4.37 31.01
N ASP A 25 -46.68 -4.75 30.31
CA ASP A 25 -46.69 -5.88 29.38
C ASP A 25 -46.61 -5.38 27.93
N MET A 26 -46.73 -4.07 27.70
CA MET A 26 -46.58 -3.45 26.39
C MET A 26 -45.11 -3.33 25.95
N ILE A 27 -44.84 -3.55 24.68
CA ILE A 27 -43.51 -3.57 24.07
C ILE A 27 -43.34 -2.35 23.16
N LYS A 28 -42.14 -1.77 23.12
CA LYS A 28 -41.81 -0.71 22.17
C LYS A 28 -41.19 -1.31 20.91
N GLU A 29 -41.79 -1.05 19.76
CA GLU A 29 -41.30 -1.47 18.45
C GLU A 29 -40.11 -0.62 17.99
N TRP A 30 -39.43 -1.09 16.94
CA TRP A 30 -38.28 -0.43 16.31
C TRP A 30 -38.59 0.97 15.75
N ASN A 31 -39.86 1.24 15.42
CA ASN A 31 -40.36 2.53 14.93
C ASN A 31 -40.73 3.52 16.06
N GLY A 32 -40.62 3.09 17.33
CA GLY A 32 -40.94 3.89 18.50
C GLY A 32 -42.38 3.78 19.01
N LEU A 33 -43.26 3.05 18.32
CA LEU A 33 -44.63 2.77 18.77
C LEU A 33 -44.64 1.79 19.94
N LYS A 34 -45.61 1.93 20.83
CA LYS A 34 -45.83 1.05 21.97
C LYS A 34 -47.07 0.20 21.74
N VAL A 35 -46.88 -1.11 21.62
CA VAL A 35 -47.91 -2.06 21.17
C VAL A 35 -48.11 -3.20 22.19
N GLY A 36 -49.21 -3.95 22.03
CA GLY A 36 -49.42 -5.22 22.73
C GLY A 36 -48.43 -6.30 22.28
N VAL A 37 -48.18 -7.30 23.12
CA VAL A 37 -47.26 -8.41 22.81
C VAL A 37 -47.72 -9.22 21.60
N ASP A 38 -49.04 -9.34 21.43
CA ASP A 38 -49.72 -10.01 20.33
C ASP A 38 -49.65 -9.24 19.00
N GLU A 39 -49.45 -7.94 19.05
CA GLU A 39 -49.35 -7.05 17.89
C GLU A 39 -47.90 -6.72 17.50
N TYR A 40 -46.94 -7.19 18.30
CA TYR A 40 -45.52 -6.88 18.13
C TYR A 40 -44.97 -7.49 16.83
N GLU A 41 -44.42 -6.62 16.00
CA GLU A 41 -43.72 -7.01 14.78
C GLU A 41 -42.20 -6.87 14.94
N ALA A 42 -41.50 -7.99 14.79
CA ALA A 42 -40.04 -8.00 14.83
C ALA A 42 -39.45 -7.23 13.64
N LYS A 43 -38.35 -6.52 13.88
CA LYS A 43 -37.61 -5.79 12.83
C LYS A 43 -37.10 -6.78 11.77
N HIS A 44 -37.05 -6.36 10.51
CA HIS A 44 -36.56 -7.22 9.43
C HIS A 44 -35.12 -7.68 9.74
N PRO A 45 -34.79 -8.99 9.62
CA PRO A 45 -33.50 -9.55 10.05
C PRO A 45 -32.28 -8.89 9.41
N GLN A 46 -32.45 -8.33 8.23
CA GLN A 46 -31.39 -7.64 7.48
C GLN A 46 -30.97 -6.30 8.11
N LEU A 47 -31.79 -5.71 8.97
CA LEU A 47 -31.50 -4.46 9.68
C LEU A 47 -30.82 -4.67 11.04
N GLU A 48 -30.56 -5.92 11.41
CA GLU A 48 -29.72 -6.32 12.54
C GLU A 48 -28.70 -7.36 12.06
N PRO A 49 -27.70 -6.93 11.25
CA PRO A 49 -26.65 -7.84 10.79
C PRO A 49 -26.00 -8.52 11.99
N ASN A 50 -25.84 -9.84 11.90
CA ASN A 50 -25.13 -10.57 12.93
C ASN A 50 -23.70 -10.03 13.04
N TYR A 51 -23.26 -9.68 14.25
CA TYR A 51 -21.89 -9.22 14.45
C TYR A 51 -20.98 -10.45 14.31
N PRO A 52 -20.12 -10.54 13.26
CA PRO A 52 -19.20 -11.65 13.17
C PRO A 52 -18.32 -11.63 14.42
N GLY A 53 -18.28 -12.75 15.14
CA GLY A 53 -17.44 -12.89 16.33
C GLY A 53 -15.95 -12.75 15.99
N PRO A 54 -15.09 -12.67 17.01
CA PRO A 54 -13.65 -12.68 16.80
C PRO A 54 -13.24 -13.93 16.00
N ASP A 55 -12.50 -13.72 14.91
CA ASP A 55 -11.99 -14.80 14.05
C ASP A 55 -11.06 -15.70 14.88
N PRO A 56 -11.40 -16.99 15.11
CA PRO A 56 -10.57 -17.90 15.89
C PRO A 56 -9.22 -18.20 15.22
N THR A 57 -9.04 -17.79 13.97
CA THR A 57 -7.80 -17.95 13.20
C THR A 57 -6.83 -16.77 13.37
N ALA A 58 -7.28 -15.63 13.90
CA ALA A 58 -6.43 -14.45 14.01
C ALA A 58 -5.37 -14.62 15.13
N LEU A 59 -4.09 -14.42 14.79
CA LEU A 59 -3.02 -14.34 15.79
C LEU A 59 -3.17 -13.06 16.62
N TYR A 60 -3.08 -13.17 17.94
CA TYR A 60 -2.93 -12.03 18.83
C TYR A 60 -1.53 -11.42 18.66
N GLU A 61 -1.46 -10.12 18.38
CA GLU A 61 -0.21 -9.35 18.17
C GLU A 61 0.76 -9.98 17.13
N PRO A 62 0.37 -10.12 15.85
CA PRO A 62 1.09 -10.92 14.87
C PRO A 62 2.49 -10.41 14.45
N ARG A 63 3.04 -9.35 15.07
CA ARG A 63 4.35 -8.72 14.79
C ARG A 63 4.82 -8.82 13.32
N PRO A 64 4.00 -8.34 12.36
CA PRO A 64 4.31 -8.44 10.93
C PRO A 64 5.52 -7.58 10.51
N ASP A 65 5.97 -6.68 11.38
CA ASP A 65 7.07 -5.74 11.23
C ASP A 65 8.47 -6.36 11.46
N SER A 66 8.55 -7.57 12.01
CA SER A 66 9.82 -8.22 12.37
C SER A 66 10.59 -8.86 11.18
N ARG A 67 10.02 -8.87 9.98
CA ARG A 67 10.68 -9.43 8.79
C ARG A 67 11.59 -8.38 8.15
N THR A 68 12.90 -8.51 8.36
CA THR A 68 13.91 -7.83 7.54
C THR A 68 13.86 -8.39 6.13
N GLU A 69 13.50 -7.57 5.14
CA GLU A 69 13.48 -8.00 3.75
C GLU A 69 14.89 -8.27 3.24
N VAL A 70 15.06 -9.35 2.49
CA VAL A 70 16.30 -9.61 1.77
C VAL A 70 16.44 -8.55 0.70
N SER A 71 17.65 -8.01 0.51
CA SER A 71 17.89 -7.10 -0.60
C SER A 71 17.62 -7.79 -1.93
N VAL A 72 16.82 -7.19 -2.81
CA VAL A 72 16.53 -7.70 -4.15
C VAL A 72 16.96 -6.66 -5.18
N GLU A 73 17.15 -7.10 -6.43
CA GLU A 73 17.37 -6.22 -7.56
C GLU A 73 16.04 -5.68 -8.11
N ASN A 74 16.02 -4.40 -8.45
CA ASN A 74 14.91 -3.76 -9.13
C ASN A 74 15.07 -3.93 -10.64
N LEU A 75 14.03 -4.47 -11.30
CA LEU A 75 13.98 -4.49 -12.77
C LEU A 75 13.74 -3.08 -13.30
N LEU A 76 14.63 -2.62 -14.16
CA LEU A 76 14.50 -1.31 -14.79
C LEU A 76 13.60 -1.38 -16.03
N GLY A 77 13.04 -0.24 -16.41
CA GLY A 77 12.25 -0.12 -17.64
C GLY A 77 13.09 -0.31 -18.92
N LEU A 78 12.42 -0.34 -20.08
CA LEU A 78 13.11 -0.40 -21.38
C LEU A 78 14.00 0.84 -21.59
N ASN A 79 15.26 0.59 -21.97
CA ASN A 79 16.28 1.60 -22.20
C ASN A 79 16.35 2.64 -21.07
N PRO A 80 16.69 2.22 -19.84
CA PRO A 80 16.56 3.04 -18.66
C PRO A 80 17.70 4.06 -18.48
N PHE A 81 18.73 4.00 -19.33
CA PHE A 81 19.87 4.91 -19.26
C PHE A 81 19.76 5.99 -20.34
N LEU A 82 20.08 7.22 -19.97
CA LEU A 82 20.19 8.38 -20.86
C LEU A 82 21.61 8.93 -20.77
N SER A 83 22.34 8.96 -21.88
CA SER A 83 23.66 9.60 -21.93
C SER A 83 23.54 11.11 -21.81
N GLY A 84 24.52 11.75 -21.19
CA GLY A 84 24.67 13.21 -21.24
C GLY A 84 25.05 13.71 -22.64
N SER A 85 25.48 14.97 -22.74
CA SER A 85 25.99 15.55 -23.99
C SER A 85 27.18 14.75 -24.55
N SER A 86 27.42 14.84 -25.86
CA SER A 86 28.62 14.25 -26.50
C SER A 86 29.89 14.61 -25.72
N GLY A 87 30.75 13.62 -25.48
CA GLY A 87 31.96 13.74 -24.66
C GLY A 87 31.75 13.63 -23.14
N SER A 88 30.51 13.56 -22.64
CA SER A 88 30.23 13.38 -21.20
C SER A 88 30.36 11.92 -20.77
N ALA A 89 30.92 11.67 -19.58
CA ALA A 89 30.90 10.38 -18.91
C ALA A 89 29.71 10.21 -17.94
N VAL A 90 28.86 11.23 -17.82
CA VAL A 90 27.70 11.22 -16.91
C VAL A 90 26.51 10.57 -17.61
N ILE A 91 25.88 9.63 -16.92
CA ILE A 91 24.70 8.90 -17.38
C ILE A 91 23.59 9.10 -16.36
N THR A 92 22.39 9.40 -16.85
CA THR A 92 21.16 9.48 -16.05
C THR A 92 20.44 8.13 -16.11
N VAL A 93 20.06 7.60 -14.96
CA VAL A 93 19.26 6.38 -14.82
C VAL A 93 17.83 6.75 -14.48
N ILE A 94 16.89 6.08 -15.12
CA ILE A 94 15.46 6.22 -14.90
C ILE A 94 14.97 4.99 -14.17
N GLU A 95 14.72 5.15 -12.88
CA GLU A 95 14.20 4.11 -12.00
C GLU A 95 13.12 4.74 -11.12
N LYS A 96 11.87 4.40 -11.41
CA LYS A 96 10.72 5.00 -10.73
C LYS A 96 10.72 4.66 -9.24
N SER A 97 10.50 5.66 -8.39
CA SER A 97 10.33 5.52 -6.94
C SER A 97 11.47 4.72 -6.30
N HIS A 98 12.71 5.04 -6.66
CA HIS A 98 13.88 4.23 -6.30
C HIS A 98 14.25 4.28 -4.81
N GLY A 99 13.76 5.27 -4.04
CA GLY A 99 14.01 5.40 -2.59
C GLY A 99 15.47 5.64 -2.20
N ARG A 100 16.36 5.88 -3.17
CA ARG A 100 17.80 6.07 -2.97
C ARG A 100 18.17 7.52 -2.67
N SER A 101 19.31 7.69 -2.02
CA SER A 101 19.95 8.95 -1.66
C SER A 101 21.24 9.18 -2.46
N THR A 102 21.71 10.43 -2.49
CA THR A 102 23.04 10.73 -3.04
C THR A 102 24.12 10.01 -2.25
N SER A 103 25.16 9.53 -2.95
CA SER A 103 26.25 8.70 -2.46
C SER A 103 25.91 7.21 -2.23
N ASP A 104 24.67 6.78 -2.45
CA ASP A 104 24.35 5.36 -2.47
C ASP A 104 25.13 4.65 -3.58
N THR A 105 25.56 3.41 -3.34
CA THR A 105 26.25 2.60 -4.34
C THR A 105 25.27 1.63 -5.01
N VAL A 106 25.13 1.74 -6.33
CA VAL A 106 24.24 0.91 -7.14
C VAL A 106 25.03 0.10 -8.15
N ARG A 107 24.77 -1.21 -8.19
CA ARG A 107 25.27 -2.10 -9.25
C ARG A 107 24.19 -2.33 -10.28
N PHE A 108 24.55 -2.20 -11.54
CA PHE A 108 23.70 -2.57 -12.65
C PHE A 108 24.08 -3.95 -13.19
N ARG A 109 23.09 -4.70 -13.66
CA ARG A 109 23.31 -6.01 -14.30
C ARG A 109 22.49 -6.12 -15.57
N ASP A 110 22.95 -7.00 -16.45
CA ASP A 110 22.37 -7.29 -17.77
C ASP A 110 22.08 -6.03 -18.63
N THR A 111 22.86 -4.97 -18.40
CA THR A 111 22.79 -3.74 -19.18
C THR A 111 23.50 -3.91 -20.52
N VAL A 112 22.86 -3.41 -21.58
CA VAL A 112 23.43 -3.43 -22.94
C VAL A 112 24.18 -2.12 -23.20
N GLY A 113 25.36 -2.21 -23.83
CA GLY A 113 26.14 -1.04 -24.20
C GLY A 113 25.38 -0.10 -25.15
N PHE A 114 25.60 1.20 -25.00
CA PHE A 114 24.95 2.24 -25.80
C PHE A 114 25.80 3.51 -25.86
N ASP A 115 25.67 4.28 -26.95
CA ASP A 115 26.27 5.61 -27.13
C ASP A 115 27.75 5.75 -26.72
N GLY A 116 28.58 4.73 -26.95
CA GLY A 116 30.01 4.74 -26.59
C GLY A 116 30.36 4.12 -25.23
N PHE A 117 29.35 3.77 -24.42
CA PHE A 117 29.52 3.01 -23.19
C PHE A 117 29.37 1.51 -23.46
N THR A 118 30.35 0.71 -23.01
CA THR A 118 30.32 -0.74 -23.19
C THR A 118 29.51 -1.41 -22.07
N SER A 119 28.98 -2.61 -22.35
CA SER A 119 28.29 -3.41 -21.33
C SER A 119 29.20 -3.76 -20.14
N ALA A 120 30.49 -3.96 -20.37
CA ALA A 120 31.46 -4.26 -19.31
C ALA A 120 31.59 -3.09 -18.32
N VAL A 121 31.57 -1.85 -18.82
CA VAL A 121 31.58 -0.65 -17.97
C VAL A 121 30.27 -0.56 -17.21
N LEU A 122 29.14 -0.57 -17.91
CA LEU A 122 27.83 -0.39 -17.27
C LEU A 122 27.54 -1.47 -16.20
N ASN A 123 27.98 -2.72 -16.40
CA ASN A 123 27.80 -3.83 -15.46
C ASN A 123 28.95 -4.00 -14.45
N ASN A 124 29.69 -2.93 -14.12
CA ASN A 124 30.82 -3.00 -13.18
C ASN A 124 30.41 -3.64 -11.84
N ALA A 125 31.16 -4.66 -11.41
CA ALA A 125 30.88 -5.41 -10.19
C ALA A 125 30.98 -4.56 -8.91
N SER A 126 31.82 -3.52 -8.91
CA SER A 126 31.94 -2.58 -7.79
C SER A 126 30.77 -1.60 -7.69
N GLY A 127 29.89 -1.55 -8.70
CA GLY A 127 28.82 -0.57 -8.79
C GLY A 127 29.32 0.87 -8.97
N TYR A 128 28.40 1.81 -8.84
CA TYR A 128 28.63 3.24 -9.00
C TYR A 128 27.99 4.02 -7.85
N SER A 129 28.71 5.01 -7.34
CA SER A 129 28.12 6.02 -6.47
C SER A 129 27.20 6.92 -7.27
N ILE A 130 25.98 7.13 -6.78
CA ILE A 130 24.95 7.89 -7.49
C ILE A 130 24.76 9.29 -6.91
N THR A 131 24.26 10.21 -7.74
CA THR A 131 23.74 11.50 -7.28
C THR A 131 22.24 11.56 -7.56
N LYS A 132 21.43 11.71 -6.50
CA LYS A 132 19.98 11.80 -6.64
C LYS A 132 19.61 13.07 -7.40
N VAL A 133 18.78 12.93 -8.43
CA VAL A 133 18.22 14.06 -9.19
C VAL A 133 16.76 14.28 -8.80
N SER A 134 15.97 13.21 -8.73
CA SER A 134 14.58 13.20 -8.29
C SER A 134 14.25 11.89 -7.58
N ASP A 135 12.98 11.63 -7.26
CA ASP A 135 12.55 10.32 -6.72
C ASP A 135 12.49 9.21 -7.79
N ASP A 136 12.58 9.59 -9.07
CA ASP A 136 12.50 8.67 -10.21
C ASP A 136 13.81 8.61 -11.04
N THR A 137 14.80 9.44 -10.70
CA THR A 137 16.04 9.55 -11.48
C THR A 137 17.26 9.89 -10.64
N TYR A 138 18.40 9.37 -11.06
CA TYR A 138 19.70 9.67 -10.48
C TYR A 138 20.80 9.59 -11.55
N THR A 139 21.95 10.19 -11.31
CA THR A 139 23.10 10.13 -12.21
C THR A 139 24.25 9.33 -11.61
N PHE A 140 25.09 8.79 -12.47
CA PHE A 140 26.40 8.27 -12.11
C PHE A 140 27.42 8.61 -13.21
N THR A 141 28.70 8.57 -12.84
CA THR A 141 29.80 8.74 -13.78
C THR A 141 30.35 7.38 -14.17
N ALA A 142 30.33 7.05 -15.46
CA ALA A 142 30.91 5.81 -15.97
C ALA A 142 32.41 5.74 -15.67
N SER A 143 32.93 4.55 -15.39
CA SER A 143 34.34 4.36 -15.05
C SER A 143 35.28 4.54 -16.25
N SER A 144 34.74 4.42 -17.47
CA SER A 144 35.44 4.74 -18.72
C SER A 144 34.44 4.94 -19.85
N GLY A 145 34.91 5.53 -20.96
CA GLY A 145 34.08 5.87 -22.11
C GLY A 145 33.32 7.18 -21.91
N THR A 146 32.87 7.74 -23.02
CA THR A 146 32.09 8.97 -23.07
C THR A 146 31.00 8.84 -24.13
N ALA A 147 29.94 9.64 -23.98
CA ALA A 147 28.85 9.71 -24.93
C ALA A 147 29.39 10.07 -26.32
N THR A 148 29.14 9.23 -27.33
CA THR A 148 29.62 9.48 -28.69
C THR A 148 28.76 10.56 -29.36
N THR A 149 27.46 10.35 -29.39
CA THR A 149 26.47 11.30 -29.92
C THR A 149 25.89 12.16 -28.80
N GLY A 150 25.59 11.55 -27.66
CA GLY A 150 24.96 12.20 -26.51
C GLY A 150 23.43 12.32 -26.60
N ASN A 151 22.79 12.46 -25.45
CA ASN A 151 21.33 12.56 -25.28
C ASN A 151 20.55 11.36 -25.86
N LEU A 152 21.18 10.18 -25.89
CA LEU A 152 20.56 8.95 -26.39
C LEU A 152 20.12 8.05 -25.24
N ARG A 153 18.99 7.37 -25.43
CA ARG A 153 18.52 6.33 -24.51
C ARG A 153 19.06 4.96 -24.88
N GLY A 154 19.40 4.15 -23.88
CA GLY A 154 19.91 2.80 -24.07
C GLY A 154 19.91 1.96 -22.79
N GLY A 155 20.61 0.82 -22.83
CA GLY A 155 20.70 -0.13 -21.73
C GLY A 155 19.88 -1.42 -21.87
N GLY A 156 19.06 -1.54 -22.91
CA GLY A 156 18.31 -2.77 -23.21
C GLY A 156 17.03 -2.91 -22.38
N ASN A 157 16.49 -4.13 -22.33
CA ASN A 157 15.17 -4.44 -21.77
C ASN A 157 15.19 -5.35 -20.52
N LYS A 158 16.37 -5.79 -20.10
CA LYS A 158 16.56 -6.70 -18.96
C LYS A 158 17.47 -6.12 -17.87
N ALA A 159 17.79 -4.83 -17.97
CA ALA A 159 18.66 -4.17 -17.03
C ALA A 159 18.05 -4.19 -15.62
N THR A 160 18.86 -4.54 -14.63
CA THR A 160 18.47 -4.45 -13.21
C THR A 160 19.39 -3.52 -12.46
N SER A 161 18.91 -2.97 -11.35
CA SER A 161 19.68 -2.18 -10.40
C SER A 161 19.53 -2.74 -8.99
N GLY A 162 20.61 -2.79 -8.22
CA GLY A 162 20.54 -3.29 -6.86
C GLY A 162 21.84 -3.07 -6.09
N PRO A 163 21.89 -3.51 -4.82
CA PRO A 163 23.12 -3.44 -4.06
C PRO A 163 24.22 -4.34 -4.65
N VAL A 164 25.47 -3.95 -4.40
CA VAL A 164 26.68 -4.69 -4.79
C VAL A 164 26.81 -6.04 -4.07
N THR A 165 26.19 -6.18 -2.90
CA THR A 165 26.21 -7.38 -2.05
C THR A 165 25.41 -8.55 -2.62
N LEU A 166 24.58 -8.31 -3.63
CA LEU A 166 23.85 -9.38 -4.32
C LEU A 166 24.78 -10.10 -5.30
N GLU A 167 25.02 -11.38 -5.01
CA GLU A 167 25.69 -12.30 -5.93
C GLU A 167 24.74 -12.68 -7.08
N LYS A 168 25.33 -13.04 -8.23
CA LYS A 168 24.59 -13.41 -9.45
C LYS A 168 24.32 -14.91 -9.48
#